data_AF-A0A6A6MAQ4-F1
#
_entry.id   AF-A0A6A6MAQ4-F1
#
_cell.length_a   1.000
_cell.length_b   1.000
_cell.length_c   1.000
_cell.angle_alpha   90.00
_cell.angle_beta   90.00
_cell.angle_gamma   90.00
#
_symmetry.space_group_name_H-M   'P 1'
#
loop_
_entity.id
_entity.type
_entity.pdbx_description
1 polymer ?
#
loop_
_entity_poly.entity_id
_entity_poly.type
_entity_poly.pdbx_seq_one_letter_code
_entity_poly.pdbx_strand_id
1 'polypeptide(L)'
;MAAALASASIVFKDNKAYSQKLVHGAKTLYKFAREERGRYSAGSSEAAIFYNSTSYWDEFIWGATWLYYATGNSSYLQLATTPGLAKHAGAFWGGPYYGVLSWDNKLTGCQVLLSRLRLFLSPGYPYEEILSTFHNQTSIIMCSYLPIFTSFNRTKGGLIQLNHGAPQPLQYVVNAAFLATLFSDYLDAADTPGWYCGPNFYSTEVLREFAKTQIDYILGKNPRKMSYVVGFGNHYPRHVHHRGASIPKNKIKYNCKGGWKWRDSSKPNPNTIDGAMVAGPDKRDGFHDVRTNYNYTEPTLAGNAGLVAALVALSGGKTIGIDKNTIFSAVPPMFPRHPHLRRPGNHKLPVIFELKVCRV
;
A
#
# COMPACT_ATOMS: atom_id res chain seq x y z
N MET A 1 12.40 -2.77 7.33
CA MET A 1 12.20 -3.67 8.50
C MET A 1 11.46 -3.01 9.67
N ALA A 2 11.90 -1.85 10.18
CA ALA A 2 11.23 -1.19 11.32
C ALA A 2 9.71 -1.01 11.12
N ALA A 3 9.30 -0.52 9.95
CA ALA A 3 7.89 -0.40 9.58
C ALA A 3 7.10 -1.71 9.66
N ALA A 4 7.69 -2.83 9.21
CA ALA A 4 7.04 -4.14 9.23
C ALA A 4 6.83 -4.66 10.66
N LEU A 5 7.82 -4.46 11.54
CA LEU A 5 7.67 -4.82 12.95
C LEU A 5 6.65 -3.93 13.66
N ALA A 6 6.66 -2.62 13.38
CA ALA A 6 5.70 -1.67 13.93
C ALA A 6 4.26 -1.99 13.47
N SER A 7 4.02 -2.21 12.17
CA SER A 7 2.70 -2.57 11.67
C SER A 7 2.22 -3.92 12.20
N ALA A 8 3.09 -4.94 12.26
CA ALA A 8 2.77 -6.23 12.84
C ALA A 8 2.41 -6.13 14.33
N SER A 9 3.06 -5.23 15.09
CA SER A 9 2.73 -5.05 16.51
C SER A 9 1.30 -4.57 16.75
N ILE A 10 0.71 -3.85 15.79
CA ILE A 10 -0.70 -3.40 15.83
C ILE A 10 -1.62 -4.59 15.55
N VAL A 11 -1.28 -5.45 14.58
CA VAL A 11 -2.04 -6.67 14.28
C VAL A 11 -2.04 -7.62 15.48
N PHE A 12 -0.90 -7.79 16.14
CA PHE A 12 -0.75 -8.67 17.30
C PHE A 12 -1.03 -7.98 18.65
N LYS A 13 -1.79 -6.86 18.67
CA LYS A 13 -2.05 -6.08 19.89
C LYS A 13 -2.63 -6.91 21.06
N ASP A 14 -3.43 -7.94 20.75
CA ASP A 14 -4.06 -8.80 21.75
C ASP A 14 -3.05 -9.74 22.42
N ASN A 15 -1.95 -10.08 21.72
CA ASN A 15 -0.78 -10.71 22.33
C ASN A 15 0.22 -9.63 22.77
N LYS A 16 -0.06 -9.02 23.93
CA LYS A 16 0.70 -7.88 24.48
C LYS A 16 2.21 -8.12 24.52
N ALA A 17 2.65 -9.30 24.98
CA ALA A 17 4.07 -9.63 25.09
C ALA A 17 4.76 -9.66 23.72
N TYR A 18 4.12 -10.27 22.72
CA TYR A 18 4.66 -10.31 21.37
C TYR A 18 4.61 -8.95 20.68
N SER A 19 3.50 -8.21 20.82
CA SER A 19 3.37 -6.83 20.32
C SER A 19 4.47 -5.92 20.86
N GLN A 20 4.73 -5.96 22.17
CA GLN A 20 5.80 -5.18 22.80
C GLN A 20 7.20 -5.58 22.29
N LYS A 21 7.45 -6.88 22.08
CA LYS A 21 8.70 -7.38 21.47
C LYS A 21 8.90 -6.82 20.06
N LEU A 22 7.84 -6.78 19.25
CA LEU A 22 7.86 -6.21 17.90
C LEU A 22 8.11 -4.70 17.93
N VAL A 23 7.41 -3.95 18.79
CA VAL A 23 7.65 -2.50 18.98
C VAL A 23 9.09 -2.22 19.39
N HIS A 24 9.64 -3.01 20.33
CA HIS A 24 11.02 -2.86 20.76
C HIS A 24 11.99 -3.04 19.58
N GLY A 25 11.84 -4.12 18.81
CA GLY A 25 12.65 -4.35 17.60
C GLY A 25 12.50 -3.24 16.56
N ALA A 26 11.27 -2.72 16.36
CA ALA A 26 11.01 -1.62 15.45
C ALA A 26 11.76 -0.34 15.85
N LYS A 27 11.72 0.03 17.14
CA LYS A 27 12.44 1.19 17.69
C LYS A 27 13.95 1.05 17.51
N THR A 28 14.51 -0.11 17.85
CA THR A 28 15.95 -0.38 17.73
C THR A 28 16.42 -0.27 16.28
N LEU A 29 15.71 -0.92 15.33
CA LEU A 29 16.08 -0.87 13.92
C LEU A 29 15.91 0.52 13.31
N TYR A 30 14.87 1.27 13.71
CA TYR A 30 14.67 2.63 13.20
C TYR A 30 15.72 3.59 13.73
N LYS A 31 16.10 3.47 15.01
CA LYS A 31 17.21 4.23 15.59
C LYS A 31 18.50 3.97 14.81
N PHE A 32 18.87 2.70 14.63
CA PHE A 32 20.04 2.30 13.83
C PHE A 32 20.00 2.91 12.43
N ALA A 33 18.88 2.79 11.70
CA ALA A 33 18.78 3.32 10.34
C ALA A 33 18.90 4.87 10.27
N ARG A 34 18.53 5.58 11.34
CA ARG A 34 18.61 7.04 11.41
C ARG A 34 20.01 7.56 11.78
N GLU A 35 20.74 6.78 12.57
CA GLU A 35 22.13 7.04 12.98
C GLU A 35 23.11 6.65 11.85
N GLU A 36 22.97 5.44 11.31
CA GLU A 36 23.82 4.88 10.24
C GLU A 36 23.20 5.06 8.86
N ARG A 37 23.23 6.28 8.34
CA ARG A 37 22.55 6.62 7.08
C ARG A 37 23.31 6.11 5.87
N GLY A 38 22.63 5.33 5.04
CA GLY A 38 23.16 4.88 3.77
C GLY A 38 22.18 3.97 3.03
N ARG A 39 22.41 3.80 1.72
CA ARG A 39 21.71 2.76 0.96
C ARG A 39 22.34 1.42 1.31
N TYR A 40 21.52 0.44 1.66
CA TYR A 40 22.01 -0.90 2.00
C TYR A 40 22.71 -1.60 0.82
N SER A 41 22.40 -1.19 -0.42
CA SER A 41 22.98 -1.72 -1.64
C SER A 41 24.07 -0.83 -2.26
N ALA A 42 24.62 0.13 -1.51
CA ALA A 42 25.69 0.99 -2.00
C ALA A 42 26.95 0.19 -2.38
N GLY A 43 27.74 0.69 -3.34
CA GLY A 43 29.09 0.16 -3.63
C GLY A 43 29.14 -1.23 -4.26
N SER A 44 28.20 -1.59 -5.14
CA SER A 44 28.19 -2.86 -5.88
C SER A 44 28.06 -4.12 -5.00
N SER A 45 27.36 -4.02 -3.87
CA SER A 45 26.95 -5.20 -3.11
C SER A 45 26.22 -6.23 -3.99
N GLU A 46 26.32 -7.52 -3.69
CA GLU A 46 25.56 -8.57 -4.40
C GLU A 46 24.04 -8.27 -4.41
N ALA A 47 23.53 -7.67 -3.34
CA ALA A 47 22.14 -7.24 -3.24
C ALA A 47 21.76 -6.22 -4.31
N ALA A 48 22.67 -5.36 -4.77
CA ALA A 48 22.40 -4.38 -5.81
C ALA A 48 22.09 -5.01 -7.18
N ILE A 49 22.51 -6.25 -7.42
CA ILE A 49 22.20 -6.97 -8.67
C ILE A 49 20.72 -7.36 -8.73
N PHE A 50 20.10 -7.60 -7.58
CA PHE A 50 18.73 -8.11 -7.47
C PHE A 50 17.73 -7.07 -6.96
N TYR A 51 18.12 -6.32 -5.94
CA TYR A 51 17.30 -5.35 -5.22
C TYR A 51 18.07 -4.05 -4.97
N ASN A 52 18.48 -3.36 -6.03
CA ASN A 52 19.17 -2.07 -5.87
C ASN A 52 18.26 -1.00 -5.25
N SER A 53 18.68 -0.43 -4.12
CA SER A 53 18.03 0.72 -3.49
C SER A 53 18.29 1.99 -4.30
N THR A 54 17.21 2.71 -4.63
CA THR A 54 17.31 4.06 -5.23
C THR A 54 17.47 5.14 -4.17
N SER A 55 16.77 5.00 -3.05
CA SER A 55 16.75 5.95 -1.93
C SER A 55 16.45 5.23 -0.60
N TYR A 56 16.61 5.97 0.51
CA TYR A 56 16.20 5.55 1.85
C TYR A 56 15.35 6.64 2.55
N TRP A 57 15.10 7.77 1.90
CA TRP A 57 14.40 8.90 2.53
C TRP A 57 12.90 8.65 2.71
N ASP A 58 12.28 8.03 1.72
CA ASP A 58 10.91 7.53 1.78
C ASP A 58 10.75 6.47 2.87
N GLU A 59 11.76 5.63 3.10
CA GLU A 59 11.79 4.64 4.18
C GLU A 59 11.80 5.26 5.58
N PHE A 60 12.42 6.43 5.74
CA PHE A 60 12.37 7.15 7.02
C PHE A 60 10.97 7.66 7.31
N ILE A 61 10.25 8.16 6.31
CA ILE A 61 8.85 8.60 6.46
C ILE A 61 7.97 7.38 6.75
N TRP A 62 8.15 6.29 6.00
CA TRP A 62 7.40 5.04 6.17
C TRP A 62 7.57 4.45 7.57
N GLY A 63 8.83 4.32 8.03
CA GLY A 63 9.16 3.80 9.34
C GLY A 63 8.66 4.69 10.49
N ALA A 64 8.82 6.02 10.37
CA ALA A 64 8.31 6.96 11.37
C ALA A 64 6.78 6.90 11.48
N THR A 65 6.08 6.86 10.35
CA THR A 65 4.61 6.81 10.33
C THR A 65 4.09 5.55 11.02
N TRP A 66 4.66 4.38 10.71
CA TRP A 66 4.25 3.13 11.36
C TRP A 66 4.63 3.07 12.85
N LEU A 67 5.81 3.58 13.23
CA LEU A 67 6.19 3.69 14.64
C LEU A 67 5.29 4.63 15.42
N TYR A 68 4.85 5.72 14.80
CA TYR A 68 3.87 6.61 15.40
C TYR A 68 2.56 5.86 15.71
N TYR A 69 2.00 5.13 14.73
CA TYR A 69 0.78 4.35 14.97
C TYR A 69 0.95 3.25 16.02
N ALA A 70 2.11 2.60 16.06
CA ALA A 70 2.38 1.52 16.99
C ALA A 70 2.66 2.01 18.42
N THR A 71 3.02 3.28 18.62
CA THR A 71 3.54 3.76 19.92
C THR A 71 2.86 5.01 20.46
N GLY A 72 2.15 5.77 19.63
CA GLY A 72 1.62 7.09 19.96
C GLY A 72 2.67 8.17 20.20
N ASN A 73 3.97 7.88 20.04
CA ASN A 73 5.03 8.84 20.32
C ASN A 73 5.10 9.91 19.22
N SER A 74 4.75 11.15 19.59
CA SER A 74 4.66 12.29 18.68
C SER A 74 5.98 12.68 18.02
N SER A 75 7.14 12.27 18.57
CA SER A 75 8.43 12.52 17.92
C SER A 75 8.54 11.81 16.56
N TYR A 76 7.91 10.64 16.42
CA TYR A 76 7.83 9.95 15.13
C TYR A 76 6.90 10.67 14.16
N LEU A 77 5.75 11.18 14.62
CA LEU A 77 4.88 11.99 13.77
C LEU A 77 5.60 13.24 13.29
N GLN A 78 6.25 13.97 14.19
CA GLN A 78 7.05 15.16 13.87
C GLN A 78 8.10 14.85 12.80
N LEU A 79 8.80 13.71 12.93
CA LEU A 79 9.79 13.29 11.94
C LEU A 79 9.15 12.94 10.60
N ALA A 80 8.03 12.19 10.59
CA ALA A 80 7.31 11.81 9.38
C ALA A 80 6.77 13.02 8.60
N THR A 81 6.45 14.11 9.31
CA THR A 81 5.95 15.35 8.73
C THR A 81 7.03 16.43 8.61
N THR A 82 8.32 16.10 8.71
CA THR A 82 9.39 17.08 8.50
C THR A 82 9.48 17.44 7.01
N PRO A 83 9.35 18.74 6.62
CA PRO A 83 9.41 19.16 5.22
C PRO A 83 10.69 18.73 4.49
N GLY A 84 11.83 18.75 5.18
CA GLY A 84 13.11 18.30 4.63
C GLY A 84 13.10 16.82 4.23
N LEU A 85 12.49 15.94 5.05
CA LEU A 85 12.39 14.52 4.72
C LEU A 85 11.47 14.32 3.51
N ALA A 86 10.32 14.99 3.46
CA ALA A 86 9.42 14.97 2.31
C ALA A 86 10.14 15.40 1.03
N LYS A 87 10.91 16.49 1.08
CA LYS A 87 11.70 17.00 -0.06
C LYS A 87 12.71 15.97 -0.55
N HIS A 88 13.48 15.35 0.34
CA HIS A 88 14.49 14.35 -0.02
C HIS A 88 13.88 13.03 -0.51
N ALA A 89 12.69 12.68 -0.02
CA ALA A 89 11.94 11.50 -0.45
C ALA A 89 11.31 11.66 -1.84
N GLY A 90 11.39 12.84 -2.47
CA GLY A 90 10.80 13.05 -3.78
C GLY A 90 9.38 13.62 -3.74
N ALA A 91 8.84 13.99 -2.57
CA ALA A 91 7.43 14.35 -2.44
C ALA A 91 7.00 15.48 -3.38
N PHE A 92 7.83 16.51 -3.53
CA PHE A 92 7.55 17.70 -4.35
C PHE A 92 8.07 17.60 -5.79
N TRP A 93 8.55 16.41 -6.19
CA TRP A 93 9.12 16.17 -7.50
C TRP A 93 8.14 15.37 -8.34
N GLY A 94 8.02 15.71 -9.63
CA GLY A 94 7.29 14.89 -10.59
C GLY A 94 8.15 13.75 -11.13
N GLY A 95 7.61 13.02 -12.11
CA GLY A 95 8.37 12.03 -12.87
C GLY A 95 7.50 10.87 -13.35
N PRO A 96 8.03 10.05 -14.27
CA PRO A 96 7.27 8.94 -14.85
C PRO A 96 6.85 7.90 -13.80
N TYR A 97 7.63 7.72 -12.73
CA TYR A 97 7.34 6.76 -11.65
C TYR A 97 6.71 7.39 -10.40
N TYR A 98 6.34 8.68 -10.46
CA TYR A 98 5.64 9.32 -9.34
C TYR A 98 4.26 8.66 -9.17
N GLY A 99 3.88 8.36 -7.93
CA GLY A 99 2.65 7.62 -7.65
C GLY A 99 2.77 6.10 -7.78
N VAL A 100 3.97 5.54 -8.00
CA VAL A 100 4.16 4.08 -8.11
C VAL A 100 4.73 3.52 -6.80
N LEU A 101 3.90 2.78 -6.05
CA LEU A 101 4.34 2.05 -4.85
C LEU A 101 5.08 0.76 -5.25
N SER A 102 6.23 0.51 -4.64
CA SER A 102 7.00 -0.71 -4.84
C SER A 102 7.76 -1.13 -3.58
N TRP A 103 8.51 -2.24 -3.68
CA TRP A 103 9.44 -2.65 -2.62
C TRP A 103 10.57 -1.63 -2.42
N ASP A 104 10.87 -0.78 -3.42
CA ASP A 104 11.95 0.21 -3.39
C ASP A 104 11.43 1.63 -3.06
N ASN A 105 10.27 2.04 -3.60
CA ASN A 105 9.68 3.37 -3.38
C ASN A 105 8.38 3.28 -2.57
N LYS A 106 8.38 3.91 -1.38
CA LYS A 106 7.26 3.88 -0.40
C LYS A 106 6.52 5.19 -0.34
N LEU A 107 6.95 6.22 -1.08
CA LEU A 107 6.41 7.58 -1.00
C LEU A 107 4.89 7.62 -1.17
N THR A 108 4.36 6.96 -2.21
CA THR A 108 2.91 6.86 -2.45
C THR A 108 2.17 6.24 -1.27
N GLY A 109 2.76 5.19 -0.67
CA GLY A 109 2.23 4.56 0.53
C GLY A 109 2.23 5.51 1.72
N CYS A 110 3.32 6.25 1.94
CA CYS A 110 3.43 7.26 2.99
C CYS A 110 2.35 8.35 2.83
N GLN A 111 2.14 8.84 1.61
CA GLN A 111 1.13 9.87 1.32
C GLN A 111 -0.28 9.38 1.64
N VAL A 112 -0.63 8.15 1.25
CA VAL A 112 -1.92 7.52 1.58
C VAL A 112 -2.07 7.29 3.09
N LEU A 113 -1.05 6.78 3.79
CA LEU A 113 -1.11 6.59 5.24
C LEU A 113 -1.26 7.92 5.99
N LEU A 114 -0.50 8.95 5.62
CA LEU A 114 -0.57 10.25 6.29
C LEU A 114 -1.87 11.00 5.94
N SER A 115 -2.44 10.76 4.76
CA SER A 115 -3.81 11.21 4.43
C SER A 115 -4.84 10.64 5.39
N ARG A 116 -4.75 9.35 5.74
CA ARG A 116 -5.63 8.74 6.77
C ARG A 116 -5.51 9.46 8.11
N LEU A 117 -4.28 9.74 8.54
CA LEU A 117 -4.05 10.45 9.79
C LEU A 117 -4.73 11.82 9.79
N ARG A 118 -4.58 12.57 8.69
CA ARG A 118 -5.22 13.87 8.52
C ARG A 118 -6.74 13.78 8.55
N LEU A 119 -7.31 12.84 7.80
CA LEU A 119 -8.76 12.65 7.69
C LEU A 119 -9.40 12.20 9.00
N PHE A 120 -8.73 11.34 9.78
CA PHE A 120 -9.35 10.71 10.95
C PHE A 120 -9.00 11.38 12.28
N LEU A 121 -7.79 11.93 12.43
CA LEU A 121 -7.35 12.55 13.69
C LEU A 121 -7.18 14.07 13.61
N SER A 122 -6.98 14.62 12.41
CA SER A 122 -6.81 16.06 12.16
C SER A 122 -5.89 16.76 13.19
N PRO A 123 -4.60 16.36 13.26
CA PRO A 123 -3.68 16.78 14.34
C PRO A 123 -3.37 18.28 14.39
N GLY A 124 -3.68 19.05 13.35
CA GLY A 124 -3.45 20.48 13.31
C GLY A 124 -1.97 20.87 13.30
N TYR A 125 -1.65 22.05 13.84
CA TYR A 125 -0.29 22.57 13.93
C TYR A 125 0.59 21.71 14.86
N PRO A 126 1.88 21.44 14.52
CA PRO A 126 2.63 21.90 13.35
C PRO A 126 2.57 20.95 12.13
N TYR A 127 1.66 19.97 12.13
CA TYR A 127 1.66 18.86 11.17
C TYR A 127 0.86 19.15 9.90
N GLU A 128 -0.15 20.02 9.99
CA GLU A 128 -1.17 20.21 8.96
C GLU A 128 -0.60 20.57 7.58
N GLU A 129 0.45 21.37 7.48
CA GLU A 129 1.02 21.78 6.19
C GLU A 129 1.48 20.59 5.34
N ILE A 130 2.28 19.70 5.94
CA ILE A 130 2.80 18.51 5.24
C ILE A 130 1.70 17.46 5.05
N LEU A 131 0.81 17.30 6.04
CA LEU A 131 -0.32 16.39 5.91
C LEU A 131 -1.27 16.80 4.78
N SER A 132 -1.59 18.09 4.67
CA SER A 132 -2.40 18.66 3.59
C SER A 132 -1.72 18.46 2.24
N THR A 133 -0.41 18.69 2.17
CA THR A 133 0.36 18.48 0.94
C THR A 133 0.34 17.01 0.49
N PHE A 134 0.57 16.07 1.40
CA PHE A 134 0.49 14.64 1.10
C PHE A 134 -0.91 14.18 0.72
N HIS A 135 -1.96 14.78 1.30
CA HIS A 135 -3.33 14.52 0.92
C HIS A 135 -3.65 15.03 -0.50
N ASN A 136 -3.20 16.24 -0.85
CA ASN A 136 -3.35 16.77 -2.20
C ASN A 136 -2.60 15.90 -3.23
N GLN A 137 -1.37 15.49 -2.91
CA GLN A 137 -0.59 14.59 -3.76
C GLN A 137 -1.25 13.23 -3.93
N THR A 138 -1.80 12.67 -2.85
CA THR A 138 -2.60 11.43 -2.92
C THR A 138 -3.76 11.61 -3.89
N SER A 139 -4.48 12.72 -3.80
CA SER A 139 -5.60 13.03 -4.70
C SER A 139 -5.15 13.08 -6.17
N ILE A 140 -4.03 13.76 -6.46
CA ILE A 140 -3.44 13.83 -7.82
C ILE A 140 -3.02 12.42 -8.31
N ILE A 141 -2.42 11.60 -7.46
CA ILE A 141 -2.03 10.23 -7.80
C ILE A 141 -3.26 9.38 -8.11
N MET A 142 -4.33 9.48 -7.31
CA MET A 142 -5.56 8.74 -7.59
C MET A 142 -6.20 9.16 -8.92
N CYS A 143 -6.13 10.44 -9.28
CA CYS A 143 -6.52 10.90 -10.61
C CYS A 143 -5.67 10.25 -11.70
N SER A 144 -4.34 10.19 -11.52
CA SER A 144 -3.41 9.61 -12.50
C SER A 144 -3.70 8.14 -12.85
N TYR A 145 -4.36 7.41 -11.94
CA TYR A 145 -4.77 6.02 -12.14
C TYR A 145 -6.03 5.86 -12.99
N LEU A 146 -6.78 6.92 -13.26
CA LEU A 146 -8.01 6.85 -14.05
C LEU A 146 -7.70 6.88 -15.57
N PRO A 147 -8.51 6.20 -16.40
CA PRO A 147 -8.24 6.06 -17.84
C PRO A 147 -8.34 7.36 -18.64
N ILE A 148 -9.03 8.37 -18.11
CA ILE A 148 -9.15 9.69 -18.72
C ILE A 148 -7.85 10.51 -18.65
N PHE A 149 -6.94 10.17 -17.75
CA PHE A 149 -5.64 10.83 -17.61
C PHE A 149 -4.55 10.07 -18.35
N THR A 150 -3.62 10.82 -18.94
CA THR A 150 -2.51 10.31 -19.76
C THR A 150 -1.23 10.04 -18.96
N SER A 151 -1.28 10.15 -17.63
CA SER A 151 -0.13 9.92 -16.75
C SER A 151 0.46 8.51 -16.87
N PHE A 152 -0.40 7.51 -17.06
CA PHE A 152 0.01 6.13 -17.30
C PHE A 152 -0.67 5.56 -18.55
N ASN A 153 0.12 4.92 -19.40
CA ASN A 153 -0.38 4.16 -20.54
C ASN A 153 -1.17 2.93 -20.08
N ARG A 154 -2.00 2.40 -20.97
CA ARG A 154 -2.70 1.12 -20.77
C ARG A 154 -2.45 0.18 -21.94
N THR A 155 -2.42 -1.11 -21.66
CA THR A 155 -2.43 -2.13 -22.71
C THR A 155 -3.77 -2.12 -23.45
N LYS A 156 -3.88 -2.84 -24.57
CA LYS A 156 -5.16 -2.94 -25.29
C LYS A 156 -6.23 -3.65 -24.45
N GLY A 157 -5.81 -4.56 -23.57
CA GLY A 157 -6.66 -5.23 -22.61
C GLY A 157 -7.03 -4.40 -21.37
N GLY A 158 -6.55 -3.16 -21.24
CA GLY A 158 -6.91 -2.24 -20.16
C GLY A 158 -6.03 -2.30 -18.91
N LEU A 159 -4.90 -3.04 -18.94
CA LEU A 159 -3.94 -3.07 -17.83
C LEU A 159 -3.14 -1.77 -17.77
N ILE A 160 -3.09 -1.13 -16.61
CA ILE A 160 -2.27 0.07 -16.38
C ILE A 160 -0.76 -0.24 -16.41
N GLN A 161 0.03 0.58 -17.10
CA GLN A 161 1.48 0.39 -17.29
C GLN A 161 2.29 1.31 -16.36
N LEU A 162 2.27 1.01 -15.05
CA LEU A 162 2.99 1.78 -14.01
C LEU A 162 4.52 1.69 -14.11
N ASN A 163 5.03 0.67 -14.80
CA ASN A 163 6.45 0.49 -15.08
C ASN A 163 6.82 0.82 -16.54
N HIS A 164 5.98 1.62 -17.23
CA HIS A 164 6.23 2.11 -18.59
C HIS A 164 6.48 1.00 -19.64
N GLY A 165 5.82 -0.14 -19.45
CA GLY A 165 5.90 -1.28 -20.37
C GLY A 165 7.15 -2.13 -20.21
N ALA A 166 7.92 -1.93 -19.15
CA ALA A 166 8.98 -2.83 -18.73
C ALA A 166 8.40 -4.19 -18.26
N PRO A 167 9.24 -5.23 -18.11
CA PRO A 167 8.82 -6.52 -17.54
C PRO A 167 8.27 -6.43 -16.11
N GLN A 168 7.57 -7.50 -15.70
CA GLN A 168 7.02 -7.68 -14.34
C GLN A 168 6.04 -6.58 -13.87
N PRO A 169 5.03 -6.21 -14.68
CA PRO A 169 4.14 -5.10 -14.35
C PRO A 169 3.18 -5.39 -13.19
N LEU A 170 2.77 -6.64 -12.97
CA LEU A 170 1.63 -6.94 -12.10
C LEU A 170 1.87 -6.55 -10.63
N GLN A 171 3.11 -6.58 -10.14
CA GLN A 171 3.44 -6.15 -8.78
C GLN A 171 3.08 -4.67 -8.52
N TYR A 172 3.18 -3.82 -9.54
CA TYR A 172 2.83 -2.41 -9.42
C TYR A 172 1.32 -2.22 -9.53
N VAL A 173 0.69 -2.98 -10.43
CA VAL A 173 -0.75 -2.92 -10.68
C VAL A 173 -1.54 -3.28 -9.42
N VAL A 174 -1.18 -4.37 -8.73
CA VAL A 174 -1.85 -4.75 -7.48
C VAL A 174 -1.66 -3.72 -6.37
N ASN A 175 -0.49 -3.09 -6.30
CA ASN A 175 -0.23 -2.01 -5.34
C ASN A 175 -1.10 -0.79 -5.62
N ALA A 176 -1.24 -0.38 -6.88
CA ALA A 176 -2.12 0.72 -7.27
C ALA A 176 -3.60 0.39 -6.99
N ALA A 177 -4.04 -0.83 -7.30
CA ALA A 177 -5.39 -1.29 -6.98
C ALA A 177 -5.67 -1.27 -5.47
N PHE A 178 -4.71 -1.73 -4.66
CA PHE A 178 -4.80 -1.66 -3.20
C PHE A 178 -4.90 -0.21 -2.71
N LEU A 179 -4.00 0.68 -3.13
CA LEU A 179 -3.98 2.06 -2.67
C LEU A 179 -5.24 2.84 -3.09
N ALA A 180 -5.73 2.61 -4.31
CA ALA A 180 -6.97 3.23 -4.80
C ALA A 180 -8.18 2.82 -3.95
N THR A 181 -8.30 1.52 -3.68
CA THR A 181 -9.37 0.98 -2.82
C THR A 181 -9.26 1.52 -1.40
N LEU A 182 -8.04 1.53 -0.83
CA LEU A 182 -7.80 2.00 0.52
C LEU A 182 -8.10 3.50 0.68
N PHE A 183 -7.76 4.33 -0.31
CA PHE A 183 -8.08 5.75 -0.28
C PHE A 183 -9.57 6.02 -0.44
N SER A 184 -10.27 5.26 -1.32
CA SER A 184 -11.74 5.28 -1.38
C SER A 184 -12.34 5.04 -0.01
N ASP A 185 -11.89 4.00 0.68
CA ASP A 185 -12.42 3.64 1.99
C ASP A 185 -12.11 4.68 3.06
N TYR A 186 -10.99 5.41 2.95
CA TYR A 186 -10.71 6.54 3.84
C TYR A 186 -11.65 7.72 3.60
N LEU A 187 -11.94 8.04 2.35
CA LEU A 187 -12.89 9.10 2.00
C LEU A 187 -14.30 8.75 2.47
N ASP A 188 -14.76 7.53 2.18
CA ASP A 188 -16.07 7.02 2.62
C ASP A 188 -16.16 7.04 4.16
N ALA A 189 -15.14 6.53 4.83
CA ALA A 189 -15.10 6.57 6.29
C ALA A 189 -15.08 8.01 6.82
N ALA A 190 -14.44 8.96 6.15
CA ALA A 190 -14.43 10.37 6.54
C ALA A 190 -15.68 11.15 6.06
N ASP A 191 -16.77 10.46 5.69
CA ASP A 191 -18.00 11.06 5.17
C ASP A 191 -17.76 12.01 3.99
N THR A 192 -16.74 11.71 3.19
CA THR A 192 -16.30 12.49 2.04
C THR A 192 -16.68 11.73 0.75
N PRO A 193 -17.69 12.18 -0.01
CA PRO A 193 -18.30 11.38 -1.08
C PRO A 193 -17.42 11.19 -2.33
N GLY A 194 -16.26 11.83 -2.39
CA GLY A 194 -15.39 11.81 -3.55
C GLY A 194 -14.25 12.81 -3.43
N TRP A 195 -13.56 13.05 -4.55
CA TRP A 195 -12.49 14.04 -4.61
C TRP A 195 -12.46 14.71 -6.00
N TYR A 196 -11.71 15.78 -6.11
CA TYR A 196 -11.58 16.54 -7.35
C TYR A 196 -10.32 16.15 -8.10
N CYS A 197 -10.45 15.97 -9.41
CA CYS A 197 -9.35 15.89 -10.36
C CYS A 197 -9.41 17.09 -11.29
N GLY A 198 -8.71 18.17 -10.92
CA GLY A 198 -8.85 19.47 -11.56
C GLY A 198 -10.27 20.02 -11.34
N PRO A 199 -11.01 20.42 -12.39
CA PRO A 199 -12.37 20.95 -12.23
C PRO A 199 -13.44 19.86 -12.02
N ASN A 200 -13.10 18.58 -12.22
CA ASN A 200 -14.06 17.49 -12.26
C ASN A 200 -14.13 16.73 -10.94
N PHE A 201 -15.35 16.53 -10.43
CA PHE A 201 -15.61 15.70 -9.25
C PHE A 201 -15.76 14.23 -9.64
N TYR A 202 -15.13 13.34 -8.86
CA TYR A 202 -15.26 11.89 -8.98
C TYR A 202 -15.72 11.30 -7.66
N SER A 203 -16.70 10.41 -7.70
CA SER A 203 -17.14 9.69 -6.50
C SER A 203 -16.11 8.63 -6.09
N THR A 204 -16.12 8.23 -4.83
CA THR A 204 -15.22 7.21 -4.27
C THR A 204 -15.30 5.87 -5.02
N GLU A 205 -16.47 5.50 -5.55
CA GLU A 205 -16.67 4.26 -6.29
C GLU A 205 -15.78 4.13 -7.52
N VAL A 206 -15.40 5.24 -8.15
CA VAL A 206 -14.55 5.24 -9.34
C VAL A 206 -13.19 4.58 -9.06
N LEU A 207 -12.65 4.75 -7.84
CA LEU A 207 -11.39 4.09 -7.45
C LEU A 207 -11.57 2.60 -7.21
N ARG A 208 -12.68 2.19 -6.60
CA ARG A 208 -13.00 0.78 -6.39
C ARG A 208 -13.24 0.08 -7.72
N GLU A 209 -13.90 0.74 -8.67
CA GLU A 209 -14.09 0.22 -10.03
C GLU A 209 -12.75 0.09 -10.75
N PHE A 210 -11.90 1.11 -10.72
CA PHE A 210 -10.53 1.02 -11.24
C PHE A 210 -9.80 -0.20 -10.66
N ALA A 211 -9.72 -0.31 -9.33
CA ALA A 211 -9.04 -1.42 -8.66
C ALA A 211 -9.62 -2.78 -9.07
N LYS A 212 -10.95 -2.89 -9.13
CA LYS A 212 -11.64 -4.10 -9.59
C LYS A 212 -11.26 -4.47 -11.02
N THR A 213 -11.23 -3.52 -11.96
CA THR A 213 -10.84 -3.83 -13.34
C THR A 213 -9.42 -4.39 -13.44
N GLN A 214 -8.49 -3.88 -12.61
CA GLN A 214 -7.12 -4.35 -12.59
C GLN A 214 -7.00 -5.74 -11.97
N ILE A 215 -7.71 -6.02 -10.87
CA ILE A 215 -7.74 -7.37 -10.27
C ILE A 215 -8.47 -8.37 -11.17
N ASP A 216 -9.60 -8.01 -11.78
CA ASP A 216 -10.31 -8.85 -12.73
C ASP A 216 -9.42 -9.20 -13.93
N TYR A 217 -8.63 -8.24 -14.44
CA TYR A 217 -7.62 -8.51 -15.48
C TYR A 217 -6.63 -9.58 -15.02
N ILE A 218 -6.10 -9.46 -13.80
CA ILE A 218 -5.15 -10.43 -13.23
C ILE A 218 -5.79 -11.81 -13.07
N LEU A 219 -7.06 -11.87 -12.69
CA LEU A 219 -7.80 -13.11 -12.46
C LEU A 219 -8.36 -13.77 -13.73
N GLY A 220 -8.23 -13.13 -14.89
CA GLY A 220 -8.52 -13.74 -16.19
C GLY A 220 -9.35 -12.92 -17.17
N LYS A 221 -9.86 -11.75 -16.78
CA LYS A 221 -10.58 -10.81 -17.67
C LYS A 221 -9.59 -10.00 -18.51
N ASN A 222 -8.78 -10.70 -19.29
CA ASN A 222 -7.75 -10.15 -20.16
C ASN A 222 -7.83 -10.79 -21.56
N PRO A 223 -7.13 -10.24 -22.57
CA PRO A 223 -7.17 -10.77 -23.94
C PRO A 223 -6.74 -12.24 -24.08
N ARG A 224 -5.98 -12.77 -23.12
CA ARG A 224 -5.55 -14.18 -23.09
C ARG A 224 -6.57 -15.10 -22.44
N LYS A 225 -7.62 -14.56 -21.80
CA LYS A 225 -8.60 -15.32 -20.99
C LYS A 225 -7.89 -16.25 -19.99
N MET A 226 -6.78 -15.77 -19.41
CA MET A 226 -5.88 -16.57 -18.57
C MET A 226 -5.68 -15.86 -17.23
N SER A 227 -5.86 -16.57 -16.12
CA SER A 227 -5.46 -16.09 -14.80
C SER A 227 -3.94 -15.98 -14.72
N TYR A 228 -3.43 -14.88 -14.20
CA TYR A 228 -2.02 -14.73 -13.82
C TYR A 228 -1.75 -15.18 -12.37
N VAL A 229 -2.75 -15.71 -11.67
CA VAL A 229 -2.61 -16.37 -10.37
C VAL A 229 -2.65 -17.89 -10.59
N VAL A 230 -1.54 -18.54 -10.25
CA VAL A 230 -1.36 -19.99 -10.43
C VAL A 230 -2.39 -20.75 -9.57
N GLY A 231 -3.04 -21.75 -10.18
CA GLY A 231 -4.07 -22.55 -9.50
C GLY A 231 -5.46 -21.91 -9.43
N PHE A 232 -5.61 -20.66 -9.92
CA PHE A 232 -6.90 -19.97 -9.95
C PHE A 232 -7.52 -19.98 -11.36
N GLY A 233 -8.79 -20.34 -11.46
CA GLY A 233 -9.52 -20.46 -12.72
C GLY A 233 -9.11 -21.67 -13.56
N ASN A 234 -9.66 -21.79 -14.77
CA ASN A 234 -9.46 -22.96 -15.64
C ASN A 234 -8.21 -22.86 -16.54
N HIS A 235 -7.65 -21.65 -16.70
CA HIS A 235 -6.48 -21.40 -17.54
C HIS A 235 -5.49 -20.49 -16.80
N TYR A 236 -4.32 -21.03 -16.45
CA TYR A 236 -3.27 -20.35 -15.70
C TYR A 236 -1.87 -20.88 -16.09
N PRO A 237 -0.77 -20.13 -15.80
CA PRO A 237 0.60 -20.54 -16.08
C PRO A 237 0.99 -21.87 -15.43
N ARG A 238 1.63 -22.76 -16.18
CA ARG A 238 2.12 -24.07 -15.71
C ARG A 238 3.63 -24.17 -15.70
N HIS A 239 4.36 -23.19 -16.23
CA HIS A 239 5.83 -23.18 -16.32
C HIS A 239 6.41 -22.04 -15.47
N VAL A 240 6.05 -22.01 -14.19
CA VAL A 240 6.44 -20.95 -13.25
C VAL A 240 7.95 -21.01 -12.94
N HIS A 241 8.65 -19.86 -12.97
CA HIS A 241 10.07 -19.72 -12.60
C HIS A 241 10.27 -19.89 -11.08
N HIS A 242 10.05 -21.09 -10.56
CA HIS A 242 10.12 -21.38 -9.14
C HIS A 242 10.69 -22.78 -8.88
N ARG A 243 11.82 -22.86 -8.16
CA ARG A 243 12.54 -24.12 -7.91
C ARG A 243 11.69 -25.15 -7.18
N GLY A 244 10.98 -24.74 -6.14
CA GLY A 244 10.09 -25.64 -5.39
C GLY A 244 8.92 -26.16 -6.21
N ALA A 245 8.51 -25.43 -7.26
CA ALA A 245 7.43 -25.84 -8.14
C ALA A 245 7.94 -26.75 -9.27
N SER A 246 9.15 -26.50 -9.78
CA SER A 246 9.71 -27.22 -10.94
C SER A 246 10.36 -28.56 -10.61
N ILE A 247 10.80 -28.77 -9.38
CA ILE A 247 11.50 -29.99 -8.95
C ILE A 247 10.48 -31.02 -8.40
N PRO A 248 10.40 -32.24 -8.96
CA PRO A 248 9.47 -33.26 -8.46
C PRO A 248 9.75 -33.67 -7.01
N LYS A 249 8.68 -33.98 -6.28
CA LYS A 249 8.75 -34.49 -4.90
C LYS A 249 9.08 -36.00 -4.88
N ASN A 250 10.33 -36.35 -5.21
CA ASN A 250 10.80 -37.75 -5.32
C ASN A 250 11.87 -38.13 -4.28
N LYS A 251 11.99 -37.36 -3.18
CA LYS A 251 13.00 -37.52 -2.12
C LYS A 251 14.48 -37.40 -2.59
N ILE A 252 14.73 -37.01 -3.84
CA ILE A 252 16.07 -36.74 -4.36
C ILE A 252 16.42 -35.28 -4.09
N LYS A 253 17.58 -35.04 -3.47
CA LYS A 253 18.13 -33.69 -3.30
C LYS A 253 18.91 -33.30 -4.55
N TYR A 254 18.55 -32.17 -5.15
CA TYR A 254 19.27 -31.60 -6.30
C TYR A 254 20.11 -30.41 -5.84
N ASN A 255 21.38 -30.36 -6.25
CA ASN A 255 22.20 -29.16 -6.11
C ASN A 255 21.82 -28.10 -7.16
N CYS A 256 22.41 -26.90 -7.09
CA CYS A 256 22.07 -25.80 -8.00
C CYS A 256 22.22 -26.16 -9.49
N LYS A 257 23.33 -26.82 -9.87
CA LYS A 257 23.58 -27.25 -11.26
C LYS A 257 22.60 -28.35 -11.69
N GLY A 258 22.34 -29.32 -10.82
CA GLY A 258 21.36 -30.39 -11.04
C GLY A 258 19.94 -29.87 -11.14
N GLY A 259 19.65 -28.69 -10.59
CA GLY A 259 18.39 -27.97 -10.74
C GLY A 259 18.16 -27.40 -12.14
N TRP A 260 19.21 -27.17 -12.94
CA TRP A 260 19.07 -26.58 -14.28
C TRP A 260 18.25 -27.46 -15.22
N LYS A 261 18.37 -28.79 -15.11
CA LYS A 261 17.52 -29.71 -15.89
C LYS A 261 16.02 -29.50 -15.65
N TRP A 262 15.64 -29.11 -14.42
CA TRP A 262 14.25 -28.82 -14.04
C TRP A 262 13.85 -27.41 -14.44
N ARG A 263 14.78 -26.45 -14.37
CA ARG A 263 14.58 -25.10 -14.92
C ARG A 263 14.27 -25.15 -16.42
N ASP A 264 15.06 -25.92 -17.16
CA ASP A 264 15.09 -25.93 -18.63
C ASP A 264 14.13 -26.97 -19.25
N SER A 265 13.41 -27.73 -18.43
CA SER A 265 12.44 -28.72 -18.90
C SER A 265 11.25 -28.08 -19.63
N SER A 266 10.80 -28.66 -20.74
CA SER A 266 9.56 -28.27 -21.42
C SER A 266 8.29 -28.84 -20.77
N LYS A 267 8.42 -29.73 -19.78
CA LYS A 267 7.27 -30.27 -19.04
C LYS A 267 6.72 -29.20 -18.09
N PRO A 268 5.42 -29.22 -17.79
CA PRO A 268 4.84 -28.34 -16.76
C PRO A 268 5.48 -28.60 -15.40
N ASN A 269 5.40 -27.60 -14.50
CA ASN A 269 5.84 -27.74 -13.12
C ASN A 269 5.11 -28.91 -12.45
N PRO A 270 5.82 -29.89 -11.87
CA PRO A 270 5.21 -31.06 -11.23
C PRO A 270 4.44 -30.71 -9.95
N ASN A 271 4.76 -29.59 -9.29
CA ASN A 271 4.02 -29.10 -8.13
C ASN A 271 3.39 -27.76 -8.50
N THR A 272 2.07 -27.66 -8.35
CA THR A 272 1.35 -26.40 -8.48
C THR A 272 1.64 -25.52 -7.27
N ILE A 273 1.97 -24.24 -7.50
CA ILE A 273 2.21 -23.25 -6.45
C ILE A 273 0.97 -22.36 -6.34
N ASP A 274 -0.08 -22.90 -5.73
CA ASP A 274 -1.39 -22.26 -5.67
C ASP A 274 -1.32 -20.86 -5.03
N GLY A 275 -2.02 -19.90 -5.65
CA GLY A 275 -2.07 -18.51 -5.22
C GLY A 275 -0.89 -17.64 -5.65
N ALA A 276 0.17 -18.22 -6.23
CA ALA A 276 1.31 -17.42 -6.68
C ALA A 276 0.94 -16.60 -7.93
N MET A 277 0.97 -15.27 -7.79
CA MET A 277 0.89 -14.36 -8.92
C MET A 277 2.21 -14.30 -9.67
N VAL A 278 2.19 -14.59 -10.97
CA VAL A 278 3.37 -14.44 -11.84
C VAL A 278 3.62 -12.97 -12.19
N ALA A 279 4.79 -12.68 -12.76
CA ALA A 279 5.19 -11.33 -13.18
C ALA A 279 4.20 -10.67 -14.18
N GLY A 280 3.61 -11.47 -15.07
CA GLY A 280 2.50 -11.07 -15.94
C GLY A 280 2.91 -10.72 -17.38
N PRO A 281 2.02 -10.04 -18.13
CA PRO A 281 2.19 -9.83 -19.57
C PRO A 281 3.15 -8.69 -19.92
N ASP A 282 3.50 -8.59 -21.19
CA ASP A 282 4.16 -7.43 -21.77
C ASP A 282 3.17 -6.27 -22.03
N LYS A 283 3.71 -5.14 -22.51
CA LYS A 283 2.95 -3.92 -22.83
C LYS A 283 1.88 -4.07 -23.93
N ARG A 284 1.79 -5.23 -24.60
CA ARG A 284 0.84 -5.56 -25.66
C ARG A 284 -0.09 -6.72 -25.28
N ASP A 285 -0.23 -7.01 -23.98
CA ASP A 285 -1.01 -8.15 -23.46
C ASP A 285 -0.45 -9.52 -23.90
N GLY A 286 0.82 -9.58 -24.32
CA GLY A 286 1.52 -10.81 -24.64
C GLY A 286 2.01 -11.52 -23.38
N PHE A 287 1.87 -12.84 -23.31
CA PHE A 287 2.39 -13.64 -22.21
C PHE A 287 3.04 -14.92 -22.73
N HIS A 288 4.22 -15.24 -22.22
CA HIS A 288 4.97 -16.45 -22.55
C HIS A 288 5.15 -17.32 -21.30
N ASP A 289 4.41 -18.44 -21.22
CA ASP A 289 4.52 -19.41 -20.14
C ASP A 289 5.78 -20.28 -20.30
N VAL A 290 6.94 -19.66 -20.09
CA VAL A 290 8.25 -20.31 -20.21
C VAL A 290 9.02 -20.13 -18.92
N ARG A 291 9.44 -21.25 -18.33
CA ARG A 291 10.08 -21.27 -17.00
C ARG A 291 11.37 -20.49 -16.93
N THR A 292 12.18 -20.47 -17.98
CA THR A 292 13.44 -19.70 -17.99
C THR A 292 13.21 -18.20 -18.12
N ASN A 293 12.00 -17.77 -18.51
CA ASN A 293 11.67 -16.38 -18.76
C ASN A 293 11.03 -15.73 -17.53
N TYR A 294 11.88 -15.39 -16.56
CA TYR A 294 11.48 -14.80 -15.28
C TYR A 294 10.68 -13.49 -15.45
N ASN A 295 10.87 -12.76 -16.56
CA ASN A 295 10.11 -11.55 -16.88
C ASN A 295 8.58 -11.74 -16.95
N TYR A 296 8.13 -12.98 -17.23
CA TYR A 296 6.70 -13.32 -17.31
C TYR A 296 6.28 -14.28 -16.19
N THR A 297 7.13 -15.26 -15.86
CA THR A 297 6.73 -16.41 -15.04
C THR A 297 7.27 -16.41 -13.62
N GLU A 298 8.01 -15.37 -13.19
CA GLU A 298 8.53 -15.27 -11.83
C GLU A 298 7.47 -14.72 -10.87
N PRO A 299 7.09 -15.47 -9.82
CA PRO A 299 6.30 -14.93 -8.72
C PRO A 299 7.22 -14.30 -7.67
N THR A 300 6.79 -13.19 -7.07
CA THR A 300 7.56 -12.50 -6.01
C THR A 300 6.72 -12.32 -4.75
N LEU A 301 7.37 -12.31 -3.59
CA LEU A 301 6.70 -11.98 -2.33
C LEU A 301 6.13 -10.56 -2.33
N ALA A 302 6.86 -9.60 -2.93
CA ALA A 302 6.42 -8.22 -3.05
C ALA A 302 5.11 -8.10 -3.86
N GLY A 303 5.03 -8.77 -5.02
CA GLY A 303 3.81 -8.78 -5.83
C GLY A 303 2.64 -9.47 -5.13
N ASN A 304 2.89 -10.62 -4.47
CA ASN A 304 1.82 -11.33 -3.75
C ASN A 304 1.33 -10.59 -2.51
N ALA A 305 2.20 -9.83 -1.82
CA ALA A 305 1.78 -8.94 -0.72
C ALA A 305 0.77 -7.89 -1.19
N GLY A 306 1.03 -7.25 -2.33
CA GLY A 306 0.09 -6.30 -2.95
C GLY A 306 -1.20 -6.98 -3.43
N LEU A 307 -1.11 -8.19 -4.01
CA LEU A 307 -2.29 -8.95 -4.43
C LEU A 307 -3.22 -9.26 -3.26
N VAL A 308 -2.67 -9.81 -2.16
CA VAL A 308 -3.47 -10.12 -0.97
C VAL A 308 -4.09 -8.85 -0.39
N ALA A 309 -3.33 -7.76 -0.31
CA ALA A 309 -3.84 -6.48 0.18
C ALA A 309 -5.00 -5.95 -0.68
N ALA A 310 -4.87 -6.00 -2.01
CA ALA A 310 -5.91 -5.56 -2.94
C ALA A 310 -7.17 -6.45 -2.86
N LEU A 311 -7.00 -7.78 -2.78
CA LEU A 311 -8.11 -8.73 -2.65
C LEU A 311 -8.88 -8.50 -1.34
N VAL A 312 -8.18 -8.28 -0.22
CA VAL A 312 -8.82 -7.99 1.07
C VAL A 312 -9.54 -6.64 1.04
N ALA A 313 -8.94 -5.60 0.44
CA ALA A 313 -9.58 -4.30 0.33
C ALA A 313 -10.85 -4.34 -0.56
N LEU A 314 -10.84 -5.16 -1.61
CA LEU A 314 -11.98 -5.33 -2.51
C LEU A 314 -13.06 -6.28 -1.98
N SER A 315 -12.71 -7.23 -1.10
CA SER A 315 -13.67 -8.19 -0.53
C SER A 315 -14.56 -7.59 0.56
N GLY A 316 -14.13 -6.50 1.19
CA GLY A 316 -15.01 -5.64 2.00
C GLY A 316 -16.06 -5.00 1.09
N GLY A 317 -17.31 -5.47 1.15
CA GLY A 317 -18.42 -4.71 0.57
C GLY A 317 -18.56 -3.34 1.25
N LYS A 318 -19.32 -2.41 0.66
CA LYS A 318 -19.60 -1.08 1.27
C LYS A 318 -20.12 -1.15 2.72
N THR A 319 -20.63 -2.30 3.14
CA THR A 319 -21.16 -2.56 4.48
C THR A 319 -20.08 -2.84 5.54
N ILE A 320 -18.87 -3.25 5.15
CA ILE A 320 -17.75 -3.48 6.07
C ILE A 320 -16.84 -2.26 5.99
N GLY A 321 -17.21 -1.19 6.71
CA GLY A 321 -16.40 0.02 6.81
C GLY A 321 -15.04 -0.26 7.48
N ILE A 322 -14.06 0.62 7.23
CA ILE A 322 -12.76 0.54 7.92
C ILE A 322 -12.93 0.87 9.40
N ASP A 323 -12.38 0.02 10.27
CA ASP A 323 -12.22 0.35 11.69
C ASP A 323 -11.19 1.47 11.85
N LYS A 324 -11.69 2.70 12.04
CA LYS A 324 -10.89 3.91 12.25
C LYS A 324 -10.06 3.84 13.55
N ASN A 325 -10.48 3.04 14.54
CA ASN A 325 -9.97 3.12 15.89
C ASN A 325 -8.81 2.16 16.14
N THR A 326 -8.88 0.92 15.65
CA THR A 326 -7.87 -0.10 15.97
C THR A 326 -6.45 0.33 15.61
N ILE A 327 -6.27 0.98 14.45
CA ILE A 327 -4.94 1.39 14.02
C ILE A 327 -4.34 2.52 14.87
N PHE A 328 -5.18 3.31 15.53
CA PHE A 328 -4.77 4.39 16.43
C PHE A 328 -4.87 3.99 17.92
N SER A 329 -5.04 2.71 18.23
CA SER A 329 -5.22 2.25 19.61
C SER A 329 -4.07 2.61 20.56
N ALA A 330 -2.86 2.80 20.04
CA ALA A 330 -1.70 3.27 20.82
C ALA A 330 -1.51 4.80 20.77
N VAL A 331 -2.27 5.51 19.94
CA VAL A 331 -2.18 6.97 19.79
C VAL A 331 -3.05 7.65 20.86
N PRO A 332 -2.47 8.51 21.72
CA PRO A 332 -3.26 9.23 22.72
C PRO A 332 -4.23 10.20 22.05
N PRO A 333 -5.39 10.50 22.68
CA PRO A 333 -6.30 11.53 22.21
C PRO A 333 -5.56 12.87 22.03
N MET A 334 -5.65 13.46 20.84
CA MET A 334 -4.96 14.71 20.52
C MET A 334 -5.64 15.95 21.10
N PHE A 335 -6.92 15.84 21.40
CA PHE A 335 -7.72 16.89 22.02
C PHE A 335 -8.25 16.40 23.37
N PRO A 336 -8.36 17.29 24.37
CA PRO A 336 -9.09 16.99 25.59
C PRO A 336 -10.50 16.52 25.21
N ARG A 337 -10.97 15.41 25.78
CA ARG A 337 -12.39 15.08 25.67
C ARG A 337 -13.15 16.26 26.29
N HIS A 338 -14.02 16.90 25.54
CA HIS A 338 -14.94 17.88 26.11
C HIS A 338 -15.57 17.24 27.35
N PRO A 339 -15.59 17.93 28.51
CA PRO A 339 -16.31 17.42 29.66
C PRO A 339 -17.73 17.12 29.18
N HIS A 340 -18.17 15.88 29.34
CA HIS A 340 -19.55 15.53 29.06
C HIS A 340 -20.43 16.58 29.73
N LEU A 341 -21.24 17.29 28.94
CA LEU A 341 -22.37 18.06 29.47
C LEU A 341 -23.13 17.07 30.36
N ARG A 342 -22.95 17.21 31.68
CA ARG A 342 -23.78 16.49 32.65
C ARG A 342 -25.19 16.81 32.23
N ARG A 343 -25.98 15.78 31.88
CA ARG A 343 -27.43 15.91 31.76
C ARG A 343 -27.89 16.72 32.98
N PRO A 344 -28.65 17.82 32.82
CA PRO A 344 -29.17 18.51 33.98
C PRO A 344 -30.01 17.50 34.76
N GLY A 345 -29.54 17.15 35.96
CA GLY A 345 -30.38 16.46 36.92
C GLY A 345 -31.61 17.33 37.16
N ASN A 346 -32.76 16.68 37.37
CA ASN A 346 -34.02 17.30 37.74
C ASN A 346 -33.86 18.25 38.93
N HIS A 347 -33.53 19.50 38.66
CA HIS A 347 -33.70 20.61 39.57
C HIS A 347 -34.62 21.61 38.89
N LYS A 348 -35.87 21.60 39.35
CA LYS A 348 -36.81 22.71 39.17
C LYS A 348 -36.12 23.97 39.68
N LEU A 349 -35.84 24.90 38.79
CA LEU A 349 -35.64 26.31 39.12
C LEU A 349 -36.41 27.15 38.09
N PRO A 350 -37.02 28.26 38.53
CA PRO A 350 -38.15 28.87 37.87
C PRO A 350 -37.72 29.65 36.64
N VAL A 351 -38.62 29.65 35.66
CA VAL A 351 -38.57 30.50 34.48
C VAL A 351 -38.69 31.96 34.92
N ILE A 352 -37.65 32.76 34.68
CA ILE A 352 -37.76 34.23 34.61
C ILE A 352 -37.40 34.62 33.18
N PHE A 353 -38.44 34.94 32.41
CA PHE A 353 -38.31 35.66 31.14
C PHE A 353 -38.10 37.14 31.47
N GLU A 354 -36.97 37.71 31.07
CA GLU A 354 -36.89 39.16 30.81
C GLU A 354 -36.51 39.37 29.35
N LEU A 355 -37.51 39.80 28.58
CA LEU A 355 -37.33 40.47 27.30
C LEU A 355 -36.74 41.86 27.56
N LYS A 356 -35.56 42.15 27.00
CA LYS A 356 -35.19 43.54 26.67
C LYS A 356 -35.08 43.69 25.16
N VAL A 357 -36.11 44.34 24.63
CA VAL A 357 -36.25 44.86 23.28
C VAL A 357 -35.40 46.13 23.16
N CYS A 358 -34.57 46.22 22.11
CA CYS A 358 -33.97 47.48 21.67
C CYS A 358 -35.00 48.37 20.96
N ARG A 359 -35.10 49.64 21.36
CA ARG A 359 -35.56 50.86 20.65
C ARG A 359 -35.27 52.01 21.63
N VAL A 360 -34.61 53.12 21.32
CA VAL A 360 -34.19 53.83 20.10
C VAL A 360 -32.74 54.28 20.28
#